data_AF-A0A5B1B3K6-F1
#
_entry.id   AF-A0A5B1B3K6-F1
#
_cell.length_a   1.000
_cell.length_b   1.000
_cell.length_c   1.000
_cell.angle_alpha   90.00
_cell.angle_beta   90.00
_cell.angle_gamma   90.00
#
_symmetry.space_group_name_H-M   'P 1'
#
loop_
_entity.id
_entity.type
_entity.pdbx_description
1 polymer ?
#
loop_
_entity_poly.entity_id
_entity_poly.type
_entity_poly.pdbx_seq_one_letter_code
_entity_poly.pdbx_strand_id
1 'polypeptide(L)'
;MKIDQQLIKEYIEKAFNDCRLEITDHRNNNLILEKGVFRFNNVEQPKSKEVIEGFFLEAFRLSRFLKLEHKKYIRKGSKWTITH
;
A
#
# COMPACT_ATOMS: atom_id res chain seq x y z
N MET A 1 -10.79 1.68 -13.62
CA MET A 1 -9.48 1.12 -13.21
C MET A 1 -9.72 0.05 -12.18
N LYS A 2 -9.22 -1.16 -12.39
CA LYS A 2 -9.36 -2.28 -11.45
C LYS A 2 -8.20 -2.19 -10.46
N ILE A 3 -8.50 -2.25 -9.16
CA ILE A 3 -7.46 -2.38 -8.13
C ILE A 3 -7.27 -3.87 -7.88
N ASP A 4 -6.12 -4.40 -8.29
CA ASP A 4 -5.74 -5.80 -8.12
C ASP A 4 -4.26 -5.93 -7.70
N GLN A 5 -3.81 -7.17 -7.52
CA GLN A 5 -2.46 -7.46 -7.02
C GLN A 5 -1.36 -6.93 -7.95
N GLN A 6 -1.58 -6.96 -9.27
CA GLN A 6 -0.60 -6.50 -10.26
C GLN A 6 -0.40 -4.99 -10.12
N LEU A 7 -1.49 -4.24 -9.99
CA LEU A 7 -1.42 -2.81 -9.76
C LEU A 7 -0.64 -2.45 -8.48
N ILE A 8 -0.85 -3.21 -7.40
CA ILE A 8 -0.12 -2.97 -6.14
C ILE A 8 1.38 -3.19 -6.33
N LYS A 9 1.80 -4.22 -7.07
CA LYS A 9 3.22 -4.42 -7.41
C LYS A 9 3.80 -3.23 -8.17
N GLU A 10 3.09 -2.74 -9.18
CA GLU A 10 3.54 -1.54 -9.93
C GLU A 10 3.70 -0.31 -9.02
N TYR A 11 2.78 -0.10 -8.07
CA TYR A 11 2.88 1.00 -7.12
C TYR A 11 3.97 0.81 -6.07
N ILE A 12 4.26 -0.43 -5.67
CA ILE A 12 5.42 -0.74 -4.82
C ILE A 12 6.70 -0.33 -5.56
N GLU A 13 6.86 -0.73 -6.82
CA GLU A 13 8.04 -0.36 -7.63
C GLU A 13 8.16 1.15 -7.84
N LYS A 14 7.05 1.84 -8.10
CA LYS A 14 7.03 3.30 -8.18
C LYS A 14 7.38 3.96 -6.85
N ALA A 15 6.90 3.41 -5.74
CA ALA A 15 7.17 3.92 -4.40
C ALA A 15 8.60 3.66 -3.92
N PHE A 16 9.33 2.73 -4.54
CA PHE A 16 10.77 2.63 -4.35
C PHE A 16 11.53 3.80 -4.99
N ASN A 17 11.01 4.38 -6.06
CA ASN A 17 11.71 5.40 -6.84
C ASN A 17 11.32 6.83 -6.42
N ASP A 18 10.03 7.19 -6.53
CA ASP A 18 9.60 8.59 -6.33
C ASP A 18 8.19 8.75 -5.74
N CYS A 19 7.38 7.69 -5.76
CA CYS A 19 5.99 7.77 -5.31
C CYS A 19 5.83 7.43 -3.82
N ARG A 20 4.60 7.60 -3.33
CA ARG A 20 4.17 7.15 -2.00
C ARG A 20 3.04 6.12 -2.13
N LEU A 21 3.23 4.97 -1.51
CA LEU A 21 2.22 3.95 -1.32
C LEU A 21 1.90 3.83 0.16
N GLU A 22 0.60 3.88 0.50
CA GLU A 22 0.14 3.78 1.88
C GLU A 22 -1.05 2.82 1.97
N ILE A 23 -0.93 1.82 2.83
CA ILE A 23 -1.97 0.81 3.09
C ILE A 23 -2.28 0.80 4.57
N THR A 24 -3.56 0.94 4.91
CA THR A 24 -4.05 0.74 6.27
C THR A 24 -4.81 -0.57 6.34
N ASP A 25 -4.26 -1.52 7.09
CA ASP A 25 -4.87 -2.84 7.27
C ASP A 25 -6.13 -2.78 8.16
N HIS A 26 -6.83 -3.91 8.24
CA HIS A 26 -8.03 -4.06 9.08
C HIS A 26 -7.77 -3.88 10.59
N ARG A 27 -6.50 -3.95 11.04
CA ARG A 27 -6.09 -3.73 12.43
C ARG A 27 -5.64 -2.28 12.67
N ASN A 28 -5.86 -1.39 11.69
CA ASN A 28 -5.37 -0.01 11.68
C ASN A 28 -3.84 0.12 11.71
N ASN A 29 -3.10 -0.91 11.29
CA ASN A 29 -1.67 -0.75 11.05
C ASN A 29 -1.46 0.03 9.76
N ASN A 30 -0.53 0.99 9.80
CA ASN A 30 -0.18 1.80 8.65
C ASN A 30 1.15 1.36 8.05
N LEU A 31 1.11 0.88 6.80
CA LEU A 31 2.29 0.53 6.02
C LEU A 31 2.52 1.64 4.99
N ILE A 32 3.68 2.29 5.05
CA ILE A 32 4.05 3.38 4.15
C ILE A 32 5.35 3.01 3.45
N LEU A 33 5.38 3.12 2.13
CA LEU A 33 6.58 3.05 1.31
C LEU A 33 6.70 4.36 0.54
N GLU A 34 7.82 5.03 0.68
CA GLU A 34 8.06 6.33 0.07
C GLU A 34 9.53 6.49 -0.25
N LYS A 35 9.86 6.59 -1.54
CA LYS A 35 11.23 6.73 -2.05
C LYS A 35 12.20 5.67 -1.49
N GLY A 36 11.71 4.43 -1.41
CA GLY A 36 12.46 3.29 -0.88
C GLY A 36 12.52 3.18 0.64
N VAL A 37 11.99 4.16 1.37
CA VAL A 37 11.89 4.12 2.83
C VAL A 37 10.60 3.43 3.24
N PHE A 38 10.72 2.26 3.88
CA PHE A 38 9.59 1.54 4.45
C PHE A 38 9.36 1.98 5.90
N ARG A 39 8.11 2.31 6.22
CA ARG A 39 7.66 2.62 7.59
C ARG A 39 6.45 1.76 7.95
N PHE A 40 6.46 1.25 9.16
CA PHE A 40 5.34 0.56 9.78
C PHE A 40 4.91 1.35 11.01
N ASN A 41 3.64 1.78 11.06
CA ASN A 41 3.10 2.66 12.08
C ASN A 41 3.97 3.92 12.29
N ASN A 42 4.40 4.55 11.18
CA ASN A 42 5.29 5.70 11.12
C ASN A 42 6.73 5.47 11.64
N VAL A 43 7.07 4.24 12.03
CA VAL A 43 8.43 3.86 12.41
C VAL A 43 9.15 3.28 11.21
N GLU A 44 10.29 3.87 10.85
CA GLU A 44 11.13 3.35 9.77
C GLU A 44 11.67 1.96 10.11
N GLN A 45 11.57 1.05 9.14
CA GLN A 45 12.09 -0.31 9.28
C GLN A 45 12.93 -0.67 8.05
N PRO A 46 14.25 -0.86 8.19
CA PRO A 46 15.07 -1.34 7.09
C PRO A 46 14.71 -2.80 6.80
N LYS A 47 14.22 -3.04 5.58
CA LYS A 47 13.80 -4.35 5.07
C LYS A 47 14.23 -4.48 3.60
N SER A 48 14.40 -5.70 3.12
CA SER A 48 14.69 -5.94 1.70
C SER A 48 13.45 -5.67 0.84
N LYS A 49 13.65 -5.45 -0.46
CA LYS A 49 12.57 -5.18 -1.42
C LYS A 49 11.53 -6.31 -1.41
N GLU A 50 11.98 -7.57 -1.35
CA GLU A 50 11.13 -8.76 -1.38
C GLU A 50 10.25 -8.84 -0.13
N VAL A 51 10.80 -8.51 1.03
CA VAL A 51 10.06 -8.49 2.30
C VAL A 51 9.03 -7.38 2.31
N ILE A 52 9.39 -6.18 1.84
CA ILE A 52 8.46 -5.06 1.71
C ILE A 52 7.32 -5.43 0.77
N GLU A 53 7.61 -6.00 -0.39
CA GLU A 53 6.57 -6.44 -1.34
C GLU A 53 5.61 -7.43 -0.67
N GLY A 54 6.13 -8.43 0.04
CA GLY A 54 5.32 -9.39 0.79
C GLY A 54 4.35 -8.72 1.78
N PHE A 55 4.84 -7.76 2.58
CA PHE A 55 4.01 -7.02 3.52
C PHE A 55 2.89 -6.22 2.84
N PHE A 56 3.18 -5.51 1.76
CA PHE A 56 2.17 -4.72 1.05
C PHE A 56 1.13 -5.59 0.36
N LEU A 57 1.53 -6.75 -0.20
CA LEU A 57 0.59 -7.69 -0.81
C LEU A 57 -0.35 -8.33 0.22
N GLU A 58 0.19 -8.73 1.38
CA GLU A 58 -0.61 -9.27 2.48
C GLU A 58 -1.54 -8.20 3.06
N ALA A 59 -1.02 -7.00 3.32
CA ALA A 59 -1.80 -5.87 3.80
C ALA A 59 -2.93 -5.56 2.82
N PHE A 60 -2.65 -5.44 1.52
CA PHE A 60 -3.67 -5.19 0.49
C PHE A 60 -4.83 -6.19 0.54
N ARG A 61 -4.54 -7.49 0.70
CA ARG A 61 -5.56 -8.55 0.78
C ARG A 61 -6.52 -8.34 1.95
N LEU A 62 -5.98 -7.87 3.08
CA LEU A 62 -6.72 -7.71 4.33
C LEU A 62 -7.29 -6.30 4.53
N SER A 63 -6.84 -5.32 3.75
CA SER A 63 -7.19 -3.91 3.92
C SER A 63 -8.53 -3.54 3.32
N ARG A 64 -9.15 -2.53 3.94
CA ARG A 64 -10.31 -1.82 3.38
C ARG A 64 -9.98 -0.41 2.91
N PHE A 65 -8.79 0.07 3.23
CA PHE A 65 -8.32 1.41 2.90
C PHE A 65 -6.99 1.30 2.17
N LEU A 66 -6.87 2.05 1.08
CA LEU A 66 -5.68 2.09 0.25
C LEU A 66 -5.49 3.53 -0.23
N LYS A 67 -4.28 4.05 -0.12
CA LYS A 67 -3.91 5.34 -0.66
C LYS A 67 -2.76 5.16 -1.63
N LEU A 68 -3.05 5.45 -2.90
CA LEU A 68 -2.08 5.45 -3.99
C LEU A 68 -1.81 6.92 -4.33
N GLU A 69 -0.64 7.44 -3.94
CA GLU A 69 -0.29 8.85 -4.09
C GLU A 69 -1.36 9.80 -3.51
N HIS A 70 -2.04 10.55 -4.38
CA HIS A 70 -3.10 11.51 -4.04
C HIS A 70 -4.51 10.91 -4.06
N LYS A 71 -4.66 9.63 -4.45
CA LYS A 71 -5.97 8.96 -4.57
C LYS A 71 -6.21 8.04 -3.38
N LYS A 72 -7.35 8.22 -2.72
CA LYS A 72 -7.82 7.36 -1.63
C LYS A 72 -8.88 6.40 -2.17
N TYR A 73 -8.80 5.15 -1.74
CA TYR A 73 -9.72 4.09 -2.12
C TYR A 73 -10.27 3.39 -0.88
N ILE A 74 -11.57 3.07 -0.93
CA ILE A 74 -12.27 2.28 0.08
C ILE A 74 -12.81 1.01 -0.57
N ARG A 75 -12.59 -0.13 0.09
CA ARG A 75 -13.12 -1.43 -0.32
C ARG A 75 -14.50 -1.68 0.30
N LYS A 76 -15.51 -1.88 -0.53
CA LYS A 76 -16.86 -2.34 -0.14
C LYS A 76 -17.09 -3.72 -0.75
N GLY A 77 -17.01 -4.77 0.08
CA GLY A 77 -17.01 -6.16 -0.39
C GLY A 77 -15.73 -6.49 -1.18
N SER A 78 -15.89 -6.88 -2.45
CA SER A 78 -14.80 -7.14 -3.39
C SER A 78 -14.45 -5.96 -4.29
N LYS A 79 -15.20 -4.85 -4.20
CA LYS A 79 -15.02 -3.68 -5.07
C LYS A 79 -14.27 -2.56 -4.36
N TRP A 80 -13.32 -1.96 -5.06
CA TRP A 80 -12.63 -0.74 -4.63
C TRP A 80 -13.30 0.49 -5.27
N THR A 81 -13.54 1.51 -4.47
CA THR A 81 -14.18 2.77 -4.88
C THR A 81 -13.30 3.93 -4.49
N ILE A 82 -13.14 4.91 -5.38
CA ILE A 82 -12.38 6.12 -5.10
C ILE A 82 -13.19 7.03 -4.16
N THR A 83 -12.50 7.69 -3.24
CA THR A 83 -13.08 8.71 -2.38
C THR A 83 -12.33 10.01 -2.57
N HIS A 84 -13.07 11.11 -2.81
CA HIS A 84 -12.54 12.46 -2.87
C HIS A 84 -12.06 12.93 -1.49
#